data_AF-A0A402BPN8-F1
#
_entry.id   AF-A0A402BPN8-F1
#
_cell.length_a   1.000
_cell.length_b   1.000
_cell.length_c   1.000
_cell.angle_alpha   90.00
_cell.angle_beta   90.00
_cell.angle_gamma   90.00
#
_symmetry.space_group_name_H-M   'P 1'
#
loop_
_entity.id
_entity.type
_entity.pdbx_description
1 polymer ?
#
loop_
_entity_poly.entity_id
_entity_poly.type
_entity_poly.pdbx_seq_one_letter_code
_entity_poly.pdbx_strand_id
1 'polypeptide(L)'
;MIKNFFYWLFTSLSAILVLYLSLQLVHYYDAKFRPAAIISPAEITVYVSGSVARPGVYKLSSGSHIVDAINAAGGLSSNADVSSINFTDPVADLMQIVVYEPKNPPSP
;
A
#
# COMPACT_ATOMS: atom_id res chain seq x y z
N MET A 1 20.70 22.44 -56.68
CA MET A 1 21.29 21.40 -55.81
C MET A 1 21.45 21.82 -54.34
N ILE A 2 21.86 23.06 -54.05
CA ILE A 2 22.16 23.54 -52.68
C ILE A 2 20.95 23.71 -51.74
N LYS A 3 19.75 24.04 -52.25
CA LYS A 3 18.55 24.26 -51.42
C LYS A 3 18.10 23.00 -50.66
N ASN A 4 18.25 21.82 -51.27
CA ASN A 4 17.86 20.54 -50.67
C ASN A 4 18.86 20.10 -49.58
N PHE A 5 20.13 20.48 -49.71
CA PHE A 5 21.17 20.20 -48.72
C PHE A 5 20.91 20.93 -47.40
N PHE A 6 20.55 22.22 -47.46
CA PHE A 6 20.23 23.00 -46.26
C PHE A 6 18.96 22.51 -45.56
N TYR A 7 17.97 22.06 -46.31
CA TYR A 7 16.76 21.46 -45.74
C TYR A 7 17.08 20.15 -44.98
N TRP A 8 17.85 19.25 -45.59
CA TRP A 8 18.31 18.01 -44.93
C TRP A 8 19.17 18.27 -43.69
N LEU A 9 20.02 19.29 -43.73
CA LEU A 9 20.84 19.69 -42.58
C LEU A 9 19.95 20.21 -41.43
N PHE A 10 18.97 21.07 -41.74
CA PHE A 10 18.10 21.68 -40.74
C PHE A 10 17.14 20.67 -40.09
N THR A 11 16.56 19.75 -40.88
CA THR A 11 15.68 18.70 -40.35
C THR A 11 16.46 17.67 -39.52
N SER A 12 17.68 17.33 -39.92
CA SER A 12 18.55 16.42 -39.15
C SER A 12 18.99 17.05 -37.82
N LEU A 13 19.37 18.33 -37.80
CA LEU A 13 19.71 19.04 -36.55
C LEU A 13 18.50 19.14 -35.62
N SER A 14 17.31 19.43 -36.16
CA SER A 14 16.07 19.46 -35.37
C SER A 14 15.77 18.08 -34.75
N ALA A 15 15.90 17.00 -35.52
CA ALA A 15 15.70 15.65 -35.03
C ALA A 15 16.69 15.27 -33.91
N ILE A 16 17.96 15.65 -34.05
CA ILE A 16 18.99 15.42 -33.02
C ILE A 16 18.67 16.21 -31.74
N LEU A 17 18.23 17.47 -31.87
CA LEU A 17 17.83 18.30 -30.73
C LEU A 17 16.61 17.72 -29.99
N VAL A 18 15.60 17.26 -30.73
CA VAL A 18 14.41 16.61 -30.16
C VAL A 18 14.79 15.31 -29.44
N LEU A 19 15.66 14.50 -30.04
CA LEU A 19 16.16 13.28 -29.40
C LEU A 19 16.93 13.60 -28.11
N TYR A 20 17.83 14.59 -28.15
CA TYR A 20 18.58 15.03 -26.98
C TYR A 20 17.67 15.51 -25.84
N LEU A 21 16.70 16.38 -26.14
CA LEU A 21 15.73 16.86 -25.16
C LEU A 21 14.85 15.73 -24.61
N SER A 22 14.48 14.76 -25.45
CA SER A 22 13.72 13.58 -25.02
C SER A 22 14.51 12.73 -24.05
N LEU A 23 15.80 12.50 -24.31
CA LEU A 23 16.69 11.78 -23.38
C LEU A 23 16.88 12.53 -22.07
N GLN A 24 17.03 13.86 -22.11
CA GLN A 24 17.10 14.68 -20.89
C GLN A 24 15.80 14.59 -20.08
N LEU A 25 14.64 14.59 -20.75
CA LEU A 25 13.35 14.41 -20.10
C LEU A 25 13.24 13.02 -19.47
N VAL A 26 13.62 11.94 -20.16
CA VAL A 26 13.59 10.58 -19.59
C VAL A 26 14.41 10.50 -18.29
N HIS A 27 15.64 11.03 -18.28
CA HIS A 27 16.46 11.06 -17.06
C HIS A 27 15.86 11.96 -15.96
N TYR A 28 15.28 13.10 -16.34
CA TYR A 28 14.61 14.00 -15.41
C TYR A 28 13.38 13.35 -14.75
N TYR A 29 12.56 12.66 -15.54
CA TYR A 29 11.38 11.96 -15.05
C TYR A 29 11.76 10.74 -14.20
N ASP A 30 12.78 9.97 -14.58
CA ASP A 30 13.24 8.85 -13.75
C ASP A 30 13.78 9.33 -12.39
N ALA A 31 14.62 10.37 -12.37
CA ALA A 31 15.14 10.92 -11.12
C ALA A 31 14.07 11.52 -10.20
N LYS A 32 13.02 12.14 -10.77
CA LYS A 32 11.97 12.82 -10.02
C LYS A 32 10.79 11.92 -9.64
N PHE A 33 10.50 10.91 -10.45
CA PHE A 33 9.40 9.96 -10.25
C PHE A 33 9.88 8.57 -9.86
N ARG A 34 11.16 8.40 -9.53
CA ARG A 34 11.61 7.27 -8.73
C ARG A 34 10.71 7.20 -7.50
N PRO A 35 9.84 6.18 -7.37
CA PRO A 35 9.11 6.00 -6.14
C PRO A 35 10.19 5.92 -5.06
N ALA A 36 10.14 6.83 -4.09
CA ALA A 36 10.96 6.70 -2.90
C ALA A 36 10.76 5.25 -2.46
N ALA A 37 11.86 4.47 -2.39
CA ALA A 37 11.77 3.08 -1.99
C ALA A 37 10.91 3.06 -0.74
N ILE A 38 9.72 2.46 -0.84
CA ILE A 38 8.76 2.46 0.27
C ILE A 38 9.45 1.58 1.31
N ILE A 39 10.08 2.21 2.29
CA ILE A 39 10.64 1.50 3.43
C ILE A 39 9.42 1.11 4.26
N SER A 40 8.73 0.05 3.82
CA SER A 40 7.69 -0.55 4.65
C SER A 40 8.39 -1.01 5.92
N PRO A 41 7.90 -0.60 7.10
CA PRO A 41 8.53 -0.99 8.35
C PRO A 41 8.52 -2.52 8.42
N ALA A 42 9.55 -3.14 9.00
CA ALA A 42 9.60 -4.59 9.13
C ALA A 42 8.46 -5.12 10.02
N GLU A 43 8.04 -4.31 10.99
CA GLU A 43 6.93 -4.57 11.89
C GLU A 43 5.94 -3.41 11.88
N ILE A 44 4.67 -3.74 12.10
CA ILE A 44 3.56 -2.82 12.28
C ILE A 44 2.95 -3.00 13.67
N THR A 45 2.40 -1.92 14.22
CA THR A 45 1.73 -1.90 15.52
C THR A 45 0.23 -1.76 15.31
N VAL A 46 -0.56 -2.65 15.91
CA VAL A 46 -2.01 -2.74 15.69
C VAL A 46 -2.71 -2.80 17.04
N TYR A 47 -3.78 -2.04 17.20
CA TYR A 47 -4.64 -2.13 18.38
C TYR A 47 -5.84 -3.03 18.09
N VAL A 48 -5.99 -4.11 18.87
CA VAL A 48 -7.10 -5.05 18.75
C VAL A 48 -8.01 -4.90 19.97
N SER A 49 -9.31 -4.72 19.73
CA SER A 49 -10.29 -4.41 20.77
C SER A 49 -11.63 -5.12 20.52
N GLY A 50 -12.48 -5.15 21.55
CA GLY A 50 -13.79 -5.80 21.50
C GLY A 50 -13.73 -7.30 21.84
N SER A 51 -14.52 -8.12 21.16
CA SER A 51 -14.74 -9.55 21.44
C SER A 51 -13.61 -10.46 20.96
N VAL A 52 -12.43 -10.24 21.52
CA VAL A 52 -11.25 -11.10 21.39
C VAL A 52 -10.80 -11.59 22.76
N ALA A 53 -10.00 -12.65 22.82
CA ALA A 53 -9.57 -13.22 24.09
C ALA A 53 -8.76 -12.24 24.96
N ARG A 54 -7.88 -11.46 24.32
CA ARG A 54 -7.00 -10.48 24.99
C ARG A 54 -6.95 -9.18 24.19
N PRO A 55 -7.82 -8.19 24.47
CA PRO A 55 -7.71 -6.86 23.88
C PRO A 55 -6.36 -6.21 24.22
N GLY A 56 -5.76 -5.48 23.29
CA GLY A 56 -4.46 -4.87 23.49
C GLY A 56 -3.75 -4.44 22.20
N VAL A 57 -2.52 -3.95 22.36
CA VAL A 57 -1.63 -3.55 21.26
C VAL A 57 -0.69 -4.69 20.91
N TYR A 58 -0.57 -4.99 19.62
CA TYR A 58 0.20 -6.10 19.08
C TYR A 58 1.18 -5.61 18.01
N LYS A 59 2.37 -6.20 18.00
CA LYS A 59 3.34 -6.03 16.93
C LYS A 59 3.24 -7.21 15.97
N LEU A 60 3.11 -6.92 14.68
CA LEU A 60 2.98 -7.90 13.61
C LEU A 60 4.00 -7.61 12.51
N SER A 61 4.34 -8.60 11.69
CA SER A 61 5.15 -8.35 10.51
C SER A 61 4.38 -7.50 9.49
N SER A 62 5.07 -6.66 8.74
CA SER A 62 4.43 -5.93 7.64
C SER A 62 3.89 -6.90 6.58
N GLY A 63 2.71 -6.59 6.04
CA GLY A 63 1.96 -7.49 5.17
C GLY A 63 1.04 -8.49 5.90
N SER A 64 0.94 -8.40 7.23
CA SER A 64 -0.03 -9.21 8.00
C SER A 64 -1.48 -8.86 7.68
N HIS A 65 -2.37 -9.83 7.87
CA HIS A 65 -3.81 -9.71 7.67
C HIS A 65 -4.57 -9.65 9.00
N ILE A 66 -5.87 -9.32 8.96
CA ILE A 66 -6.72 -9.22 10.15
C ILE A 66 -6.68 -10.51 10.98
N VAL A 67 -6.63 -11.69 10.33
CA VAL A 67 -6.50 -12.98 11.01
C VAL A 67 -5.26 -13.07 11.91
N ASP A 68 -4.13 -12.50 11.49
CA ASP A 68 -2.90 -12.53 12.26
C ASP A 68 -3.01 -11.66 13.51
N ALA A 69 -3.66 -10.51 13.40
CA ALA A 69 -3.94 -9.63 14.54
C ALA A 69 -4.88 -10.29 15.56
N ILE A 70 -5.93 -10.97 15.08
CA ILE A 70 -6.88 -11.69 15.94
C ILE A 70 -6.20 -12.88 16.64
N ASN A 71 -5.35 -13.62 15.92
CA ASN A 71 -4.57 -14.71 16.49
C ASN A 71 -3.58 -14.21 17.55
N ALA A 72 -2.90 -13.09 17.30
CA ALA A 72 -2.04 -12.43 18.29
C ALA A 72 -2.81 -12.03 19.55
N ALA A 73 -4.07 -11.60 19.39
CA ALA A 73 -5.01 -11.32 20.47
C ALA A 73 -5.56 -12.58 21.19
N GLY A 74 -5.08 -13.78 20.84
CA GLY A 74 -5.50 -15.04 21.45
C GLY A 74 -6.79 -15.63 20.86
N GLY A 75 -7.21 -15.15 19.69
CA GLY A 75 -8.42 -15.59 19.02
C GLY A 75 -9.67 -14.77 19.40
N LEU A 76 -10.79 -15.15 18.78
CA LEU A 76 -12.09 -14.55 19.02
C LEU A 76 -12.68 -15.01 20.36
N SER A 77 -13.45 -14.15 21.02
CA SER A 77 -14.30 -14.55 22.13
C SER A 77 -15.48 -15.42 21.63
N SER A 78 -16.11 -16.18 22.53
CA SER A 78 -17.27 -17.04 22.19
C SER A 78 -18.45 -16.26 21.62
N ASN A 79 -18.56 -14.98 21.97
CA ASN A 79 -19.65 -14.09 21.58
C ASN A 79 -19.24 -13.11 20.47
N ALA A 80 -18.13 -13.37 19.77
CA ALA A 80 -17.69 -12.50 18.69
C ALA A 80 -18.62 -12.60 17.47
N ASP A 81 -19.05 -11.45 16.95
CA ASP A 81 -19.70 -11.36 15.65
C ASP A 81 -18.64 -11.15 14.57
N VAL A 82 -18.48 -12.16 13.72
CA VAL A 82 -17.53 -12.18 12.60
C VAL A 82 -18.18 -11.86 11.26
N SER A 83 -19.51 -11.64 11.23
CA SER A 83 -20.24 -11.42 9.98
C SER A 83 -19.78 -10.17 9.23
N SER A 84 -19.22 -9.19 9.96
CA SER A 84 -18.68 -7.95 9.42
C SER A 84 -17.16 -7.93 9.21
N ILE A 85 -16.46 -9.05 9.41
CA ILE A 85 -14.98 -9.11 9.36
C ILE A 85 -14.53 -9.92 8.15
N ASN A 86 -13.72 -9.31 7.28
CA ASN A 86 -12.95 -10.05 6.28
C ASN A 86 -11.54 -10.33 6.81
N PHE A 87 -11.28 -11.59 7.16
CA PHE A 87 -10.02 -12.03 7.74
C PHE A 87 -8.79 -11.84 6.83
N THR A 88 -9.00 -11.70 5.52
CA THR A 88 -7.94 -11.52 4.51
C THR A 88 -7.65 -10.04 4.26
N ASP A 89 -8.34 -9.11 4.91
CA ASP A 89 -8.00 -7.69 4.76
C ASP A 89 -6.60 -7.43 5.31
N PRO A 90 -5.76 -6.66 4.60
CA PRO A 90 -4.43 -6.31 5.06
C PRO A 90 -4.54 -5.34 6.25
N VAL A 91 -3.56 -5.43 7.16
CA VAL A 91 -3.48 -4.54 8.30
C VAL A 91 -2.35 -3.54 8.10
N ALA A 92 -2.64 -2.28 8.38
CA ALA A 92 -1.67 -1.19 8.31
C ALA A 92 -1.08 -0.86 9.69
N ASP A 93 0.06 -0.19 9.69
CA ASP A 93 0.64 0.34 10.92
C ASP A 93 -0.32 1.35 11.57
N LEU A 94 -0.40 1.27 12.90
CA LEU A 94 -1.26 2.05 13.78
C LEU A 94 -2.78 1.86 13.53
N MET A 95 -3.17 0.79 12.84
CA MET A 95 -4.57 0.46 12.61
C MET A 95 -5.24 -0.03 13.91
N GLN A 96 -6.53 0.30 14.08
CA GLN A 96 -7.39 -0.29 15.10
C GLN A 96 -8.34 -1.32 14.47
N ILE A 97 -8.41 -2.50 15.06
CA ILE A 97 -9.37 -3.55 14.74
C ILE A 97 -10.34 -3.67 15.91
N VAL A 98 -11.64 -3.62 15.60
CA VAL A 98 -12.72 -3.77 16.59
C VAL A 98 -13.54 -4.99 16.20
N VAL A 99 -13.60 -5.97 17.10
CA VAL A 99 -14.47 -7.15 16.96
C VAL A 99 -15.72 -6.91 17.79
N TYR A 100 -16.89 -6.88 17.16
CA TYR A 100 -18.15 -6.59 17.85
C TYR A 100 -18.78 -7.84 18.48
N GLU A 101 -19.71 -7.64 19.40
CA GLU A 101 -20.69 -8.65 19.81
C GLU A 101 -21.94 -8.56 18.93
N PRO A 102 -22.69 -9.66 18.75
CA PRO A 102 -23.93 -9.64 17.98
C PRO A 102 -24.94 -8.70 18.63
N LYS A 103 -25.60 -7.88 17.81
CA LYS A 103 -26.47 -6.77 18.26
C LYS A 103 -27.76 -7.21 18.98
N ASN A 104 -28.02 -8.51 19.15
CA ASN A 104 -29.16 -9.06 19.90
C ASN A 104 -28.93 -10.55 20.25
N PRO A 105 -28.70 -10.95 21.52
CA PRO A 105 -28.74 -12.36 21.89
C PRO A 105 -30.19 -12.89 21.73
N PRO A 106 -30.41 -14.15 21.31
CA PRO A 106 -31.76 -14.72 21.31
C PRO A 106 -32.32 -14.67 22.74
N SER A 107 -33.44 -13.96 22.92
CA SER A 107 -34.19 -13.99 24.17
C SER A 107 -34.65 -15.44 24.42
N PRO A 108 -34.40 -16.00 25.62
CA PRO A 108 -34.94 -17.30 26.01
C PRO A 108 -36.47 -17.28 26.15
#